data_AF-A0A3D3QAY5-F1
#
_entry.id   AF-A0A3D3QAY5-F1
#
_cell.length_a   1.000
_cell.length_b   1.000
_cell.length_c   1.000
_cell.angle_alpha   90.00
_cell.angle_beta   90.00
_cell.angle_gamma   90.00
#
_symmetry.space_group_name_H-M   'P 1'
#
loop_
_entity.id
_entity.type
_entity.pdbx_description
1 polymer ?
#
loop_
_entity_poly.entity_id
_entity_poly.type
_entity_poly.pdbx_seq_one_letter_code
_entity_poly.pdbx_strand_id
1 'polypeptide(L)'
;MTLSVAVGVATMWKDPTSPRPLDEWAVADEPDLTAWVRAMTGAEASTGLHGRAETQLLRGEPVEVILDADEWSRVVAPWQPKIGTEGGYPGWVRRSHLSAEPADGYPPRRDAAVLDEARRFMGVRYVWGGLSEHGVDCSGLVHLSFRRLGIAVPRDAADQCDHTSTEPIALDEVRPGDLYFFAREGRPVHHVGFVTAPVAADGTRLMLHAPEGSQVIEEKMSPERKAQLVSAGRVRSAGSTAGSPR
;
A
#
# COMPACT_ATOMS: atom_id res chain seq x y z
N MET A 1 9.86 2.66 21.72
CA MET A 1 9.91 1.23 22.11
C MET A 1 9.44 0.45 20.92
N THR A 2 10.19 -0.56 20.50
CA THR A 2 9.77 -1.41 19.38
C THR A 2 8.78 -2.47 19.88
N LEU A 3 7.63 -2.57 19.21
CA LEU A 3 6.65 -3.64 19.36
C LEU A 3 6.40 -4.30 17.99
N SER A 4 5.67 -5.41 17.98
CA SER A 4 5.25 -6.08 16.75
C SER A 4 3.74 -6.27 16.71
N VAL A 5 3.17 -6.26 15.51
CA VAL A 5 1.73 -6.52 15.31
C VAL A 5 1.40 -7.96 15.67
N ALA A 6 0.45 -8.14 16.59
CA ALA A 6 0.05 -9.42 17.17
C ALA A 6 -1.19 -10.04 16.51
N VAL A 7 -1.95 -9.25 15.76
CA VAL A 7 -3.16 -9.69 15.02
C VAL A 7 -2.81 -9.97 13.56
N GLY A 8 -3.71 -10.64 12.82
CA GLY A 8 -3.47 -10.95 11.40
C GLY A 8 -3.19 -9.68 10.56
N VAL A 9 -4.04 -8.67 10.76
CA VAL A 9 -3.90 -7.35 10.15
C VAL A 9 -4.42 -6.31 11.16
N ALA A 10 -3.63 -5.28 11.44
CA ALA A 10 -4.04 -4.13 12.23
C ALA A 10 -4.30 -2.94 11.30
N THR A 11 -5.47 -2.31 11.39
CA THR A 11 -5.71 -1.04 10.68
C THR A 11 -5.07 0.10 11.47
N MET A 12 -4.31 0.93 10.78
CA MET A 12 -3.70 2.12 11.34
C MET A 12 -4.52 3.36 10.96
N TRP A 13 -4.91 4.12 11.98
CA TRP A 13 -5.87 5.21 11.90
C TRP A 13 -5.20 6.57 12.03
N LYS A 14 -5.86 7.61 11.51
CA LYS A 14 -5.39 8.99 11.59
C LYS A 14 -5.38 9.48 13.03
N ASP A 15 -6.41 9.15 13.80
CA ASP A 15 -6.55 9.43 15.23
C ASP A 15 -7.49 8.42 15.91
N PRO A 16 -7.47 8.30 17.26
CA PRO A 16 -8.31 7.34 18.00
C PRO A 16 -9.82 7.50 17.82
N THR A 17 -10.30 8.65 17.32
CA THR A 17 -11.72 8.95 17.07
C THR A 17 -12.12 8.73 15.61
N SER A 18 -11.16 8.39 14.74
CA SER A 18 -11.39 8.11 13.32
C SER A 18 -12.29 6.90 13.04
N PRO A 19 -12.20 5.77 13.79
CA PRO A 19 -13.10 4.64 13.60
C PRO A 19 -14.57 5.02 13.81
N ARG A 20 -15.45 4.48 12.97
CA ARG A 20 -16.91 4.61 13.06
C ARG A 20 -17.49 3.39 13.79
N PRO A 21 -18.79 3.40 14.16
CA PRO A 21 -19.45 2.20 14.64
C PRO A 21 -19.32 0.99 13.69
N LEU A 22 -19.34 1.24 12.37
CA LEU A 22 -19.12 0.19 11.36
C LEU A 22 -17.72 -0.44 11.42
N ASP A 23 -16.75 0.23 12.04
CA ASP A 23 -15.37 -0.21 12.09
C ASP A 23 -15.08 -1.07 13.35
N GLU A 24 -16.12 -1.46 14.09
CA GLU A 24 -16.01 -2.29 15.31
C GLU A 24 -15.22 -3.58 15.08
N TRP A 25 -15.44 -4.26 13.94
CA TRP A 25 -14.70 -5.47 13.59
C TRP A 25 -13.21 -5.22 13.35
N ALA A 26 -12.82 -4.02 12.92
CA ALA A 26 -11.43 -3.67 12.67
C ALA A 26 -10.69 -3.23 13.93
N VAL A 27 -11.41 -2.80 14.97
CA VAL A 27 -10.82 -2.32 16.24
C VAL A 27 -11.01 -3.29 17.41
N ALA A 28 -11.81 -4.35 17.23
CA ALA A 28 -11.92 -5.44 18.19
C ALA A 28 -10.54 -6.03 18.54
N ASP A 29 -10.40 -6.56 19.76
CA ASP A 29 -9.13 -7.14 20.21
C ASP A 29 -8.67 -8.30 19.31
N GLU A 30 -9.63 -9.07 18.77
CA GLU A 30 -9.44 -9.99 17.65
C GLU A 30 -10.17 -9.45 16.42
N PRO A 31 -9.46 -8.74 15.50
CA PRO A 31 -10.11 -8.09 14.38
C PRO A 31 -10.57 -9.08 13.31
N ASP A 32 -11.79 -8.91 12.80
CA ASP A 32 -12.36 -9.65 11.67
C ASP A 32 -12.47 -8.74 10.45
N LEU A 33 -11.38 -8.65 9.69
CA LEU A 33 -11.36 -7.81 8.49
C LEU A 33 -12.24 -8.35 7.36
N THR A 34 -12.58 -9.63 7.37
CA THR A 34 -13.49 -10.19 6.37
C THR A 34 -14.91 -9.70 6.63
N ALA A 35 -15.36 -9.74 7.88
CA ALA A 35 -16.63 -9.16 8.28
C ALA A 35 -16.64 -7.64 8.05
N TRP A 36 -15.57 -6.95 8.43
CA TRP A 36 -15.46 -5.50 8.25
C TRP A 36 -15.59 -5.07 6.78
N VAL A 37 -14.80 -5.68 5.89
CA VAL A 37 -14.82 -5.34 4.46
C VAL A 37 -16.16 -5.74 3.82
N ARG A 38 -16.78 -6.84 4.26
CA ARG A 38 -18.11 -7.24 3.79
C ARG A 38 -19.21 -6.27 4.24
N ALA A 39 -19.11 -5.72 5.45
CA ALA A 39 -20.06 -4.75 5.98
C ALA A 39 -19.99 -3.39 5.27
N MET A 40 -18.82 -3.02 4.71
CA MET A 40 -18.68 -1.83 3.88
C MET A 40 -19.37 -2.02 2.51
N THR A 41 -20.44 -1.27 2.29
CA THR A 41 -21.18 -1.20 1.02
C THR A 41 -21.23 0.23 0.52
N GLY A 42 -21.77 0.49 -0.68
CA GLY A 42 -22.04 1.86 -1.16
C GLY A 42 -20.91 2.87 -0.95
N ALA A 43 -21.24 3.99 -0.29
CA ALA A 43 -20.29 5.07 0.00
C ALA A 43 -19.24 4.69 1.04
N GLU A 44 -19.59 3.80 1.98
CA GLU A 44 -18.69 3.32 3.01
C GLU A 44 -17.50 2.56 2.40
N ALA A 45 -17.76 1.80 1.34
CA ALA A 45 -16.74 1.06 0.61
C ALA A 45 -15.91 1.91 -0.36
N SER A 46 -16.48 2.99 -0.90
CA SER A 46 -15.80 3.81 -1.89
C SER A 46 -14.92 4.88 -1.24
N THR A 47 -15.47 5.67 -0.32
CA THR A 47 -14.78 6.82 0.27
C THR A 47 -14.87 6.87 1.80
N GLY A 48 -15.58 5.93 2.42
CA GLY A 48 -15.88 5.95 3.86
C GLY A 48 -14.66 5.95 4.79
N LEU A 49 -13.50 5.48 4.31
CA LEU A 49 -12.24 5.45 5.05
C LEU A 49 -11.30 6.63 4.74
N HIS A 50 -11.63 7.48 3.77
CA HIS A 50 -10.78 8.61 3.39
C HIS A 50 -10.64 9.58 4.56
N GLY A 51 -9.39 9.91 4.89
CA GLY A 51 -9.08 10.77 6.03
C GLY A 51 -9.37 10.15 7.40
N ARG A 52 -9.62 8.83 7.46
CA ARG A 52 -9.79 8.06 8.70
C ARG A 52 -8.72 6.99 8.85
N ALA A 53 -8.55 6.16 7.83
CA ALA A 53 -7.49 5.14 7.79
C ALA A 53 -6.27 5.68 7.06
N GLU A 54 -5.10 5.37 7.61
CA GLU A 54 -3.79 5.72 7.06
C GLU A 54 -3.23 4.57 6.22
N THR A 55 -3.18 3.37 6.82
CA THR A 55 -2.65 2.15 6.20
C THR A 55 -3.09 0.92 7.02
N GLN A 56 -2.57 -0.26 6.70
CA GLN A 56 -2.67 -1.46 7.51
C GLN A 56 -1.28 -2.01 7.84
N LEU A 57 -1.16 -2.81 8.88
CA LEU A 57 0.08 -3.47 9.29
C LEU A 57 -0.19 -4.97 9.36
N LEU A 58 0.76 -5.77 8.90
CA LEU A 58 0.62 -7.24 8.91
C LEU A 58 1.18 -7.83 10.20
N ARG A 59 0.68 -9.01 10.62
CA ARG A 59 1.25 -9.78 11.73
C ARG A 59 2.78 -9.83 11.64
N GLY A 60 3.44 -9.58 12.77
CA GLY A 60 4.90 -9.60 12.89
C GLY A 60 5.58 -8.35 12.34
N GLU A 61 4.87 -7.40 11.73
CA GLU A 61 5.46 -6.13 11.31
C GLU A 61 5.88 -5.30 12.54
N PRO A 62 7.12 -4.80 12.58
CA PRO A 62 7.57 -3.98 13.69
C PRO A 62 6.95 -2.58 13.61
N VAL A 63 6.73 -2.00 14.78
CA VAL A 63 6.34 -0.60 14.96
C VAL A 63 7.14 0.03 16.08
N GLU A 64 7.47 1.31 15.89
CA GLU A 64 8.04 2.14 16.95
C GLU A 64 6.92 2.89 17.66
N VAL A 65 6.69 2.56 18.93
CA VAL A 65 5.72 3.28 19.77
C VAL A 65 6.28 4.65 20.14
N ILE A 66 5.54 5.69 19.78
CA ILE A 66 5.81 7.08 20.15
C ILE A 66 5.20 7.37 21.52
N LEU A 67 3.91 7.09 21.69
CA LEU A 67 3.18 7.26 22.94
C LEU A 67 1.97 6.32 23.01
N ASP A 68 1.53 6.04 24.22
CA ASP A 68 0.27 5.35 24.52
C ASP A 68 -0.76 6.35 25.04
N ALA A 69 -2.02 6.16 24.66
CA ALA A 69 -3.18 6.92 25.13
C ALA A 69 -4.40 5.98 25.23
N ASP A 70 -4.78 5.65 26.46
CA ASP A 70 -5.86 4.69 26.77
C ASP A 70 -5.68 3.36 26.02
N GLU A 71 -6.64 3.00 25.17
CA GLU A 71 -6.62 1.76 24.38
C GLU A 71 -5.83 1.87 23.06
N TRP A 72 -5.12 2.97 22.85
CA TRP A 72 -4.46 3.30 21.59
C TRP A 72 -2.97 3.59 21.77
N SER A 73 -2.19 3.26 20.74
CA SER A 73 -0.79 3.64 20.62
C SER A 73 -0.59 4.47 19.37
N ARG A 74 0.09 5.61 19.49
CA ARG A 74 0.65 6.31 18.34
C ARG A 74 1.96 5.63 17.99
N VAL A 75 2.10 5.22 16.73
CA VAL A 75 3.26 4.47 16.25
C VAL A 75 3.81 5.05 14.95
N VAL A 76 5.02 4.60 14.61
CA VAL A 76 5.61 4.70 13.27
C VAL A 76 5.92 3.28 12.77
N ALA A 77 5.60 2.99 11.51
CA ALA A 77 5.80 1.69 10.86
C ALA A 77 7.04 1.72 9.94
N PRO A 78 8.19 1.17 10.37
CA PRO A 78 9.46 1.31 9.65
C PRO A 78 9.51 0.60 8.31
N TRP A 79 8.68 -0.42 8.13
CA TRP A 79 8.60 -1.17 6.87
C TRP A 79 7.70 -0.50 5.83
N GLN A 80 7.12 0.65 6.16
CA GLN A 80 6.31 1.46 5.25
C GLN A 80 6.95 2.84 5.12
N PRO A 81 7.95 3.02 4.24
CA PRO A 81 8.59 4.32 4.05
C PRO A 81 7.56 5.38 3.64
N LYS A 82 7.72 6.59 4.17
CA LYS A 82 6.94 7.78 3.84
C LYS A 82 7.88 8.97 3.75
N ILE A 83 7.89 9.67 2.62
CA ILE A 83 8.78 10.81 2.41
C ILE A 83 8.39 11.92 3.38
N GLY A 84 9.40 12.51 4.04
CA GLY A 84 9.20 13.57 5.02
C GLY A 84 8.75 13.08 6.40
N THR A 85 8.68 11.78 6.66
CA THR A 85 8.49 11.23 8.02
C THR A 85 9.68 10.35 8.41
N GLU A 86 10.35 10.75 9.49
CA GLU A 86 11.44 9.97 10.06
C GLU A 86 10.91 8.64 10.63
N GLY A 87 11.61 7.55 10.33
CA GLY A 87 11.32 6.23 10.89
C GLY A 87 10.20 5.44 10.22
N GLY A 88 9.42 6.00 9.28
CA GLY A 88 8.39 5.28 8.51
C GLY A 88 7.00 5.92 8.56
N TYR A 89 5.95 5.13 8.30
CA TYR A 89 4.58 5.65 8.20
C TYR A 89 3.96 5.86 9.58
N PRO A 90 3.45 7.05 9.93
CA PRO A 90 2.96 7.31 11.29
C PRO A 90 1.43 7.11 11.38
N GLY A 91 0.94 6.66 12.53
CA GLY A 91 -0.49 6.40 12.70
C GLY A 91 -0.88 5.95 14.11
N TRP A 92 -2.17 5.71 14.34
CA TRP A 92 -2.70 5.17 15.60
C TRP A 92 -3.21 3.74 15.41
N VAL A 93 -2.89 2.87 16.35
CA VAL A 93 -3.32 1.47 16.34
C VAL A 93 -3.91 1.10 17.71
N ARG A 94 -4.78 0.10 17.77
CA ARG A 94 -5.24 -0.44 19.06
C ARG A 94 -4.05 -1.02 19.80
N ARG A 95 -3.89 -0.67 21.08
CA ARG A 95 -2.80 -1.19 21.91
C ARG A 95 -2.87 -2.71 22.02
N SER A 96 -4.08 -3.28 22.04
CA SER A 96 -4.31 -4.74 22.05
C SER A 96 -3.84 -5.46 20.79
N HIS A 97 -3.61 -4.74 19.68
CA HIS A 97 -3.06 -5.32 18.44
C HIS A 97 -1.54 -5.43 18.45
N LEU A 98 -0.86 -4.96 19.49
CA LEU A 98 0.60 -4.94 19.59
C LEU A 98 1.10 -5.85 20.71
N SER A 99 2.22 -6.53 20.45
CA SER A 99 2.91 -7.40 21.41
C SER A 99 4.38 -7.05 21.51
N ALA A 100 5.00 -7.41 22.64
CA ALA A 100 6.45 -7.31 22.83
C ALA A 100 7.21 -8.47 22.16
N GLU A 101 6.50 -9.44 21.58
CA GLU A 101 7.12 -10.52 20.83
C GLU A 101 7.86 -9.93 19.61
N PRO A 102 9.07 -10.44 19.33
CA PRO A 102 9.87 -9.93 18.24
C PRO A 102 9.16 -10.13 16.89
N ALA A 103 9.47 -9.25 15.96
CA ALA A 103 8.96 -9.30 14.61
C ALA A 103 9.44 -10.59 13.92
N ASP A 104 8.51 -11.48 13.58
CA ASP A 104 8.78 -12.57 12.66
C ASP A 104 8.93 -11.96 11.26
N GLY A 105 10.18 -11.82 10.82
CA GLY A 105 10.49 -11.35 9.47
C GLY A 105 9.77 -12.15 8.39
N TYR A 106 9.30 -11.50 7.33
CA TYR A 106 8.82 -12.22 6.15
C TYR A 106 10.02 -12.58 5.26
N PRO A 107 10.36 -13.87 5.08
CA PRO A 107 11.47 -14.23 4.21
C PRO A 107 11.15 -13.79 2.77
N PRO A 108 12.02 -13.00 2.13
CA PRO A 108 11.74 -12.48 0.81
C PRO A 108 11.78 -13.59 -0.24
N ARG A 109 10.84 -13.55 -1.19
CA ARG A 109 10.77 -14.41 -2.37
C ARG A 109 11.61 -13.83 -3.50
N ARG A 110 12.93 -13.79 -3.32
CA ARG A 110 13.85 -13.03 -4.19
C ARG A 110 13.86 -13.44 -5.67
N ASP A 111 13.40 -14.65 -5.99
CA ASP A 111 13.42 -15.20 -7.35
C ASP A 111 12.09 -15.01 -8.12
N ALA A 112 11.07 -14.41 -7.51
CA ALA A 112 9.76 -14.20 -8.15
C ALA A 112 9.71 -12.88 -8.94
N ALA A 113 8.94 -12.84 -10.03
CA ALA A 113 8.65 -11.59 -10.73
C ALA A 113 7.61 -10.78 -9.94
N VAL A 114 7.76 -9.45 -9.88
CA VAL A 114 6.83 -8.59 -9.13
C VAL A 114 5.39 -8.68 -9.64
N LEU A 115 5.21 -8.88 -10.95
CA LEU A 115 3.88 -9.08 -11.53
C LEU A 115 3.22 -10.39 -11.07
N ASP A 116 4.00 -11.43 -10.77
CA ASP A 116 3.45 -12.67 -10.25
C ASP A 116 2.95 -12.46 -8.81
N GLU A 117 3.68 -11.69 -8.01
CA GLU A 117 3.26 -11.29 -6.66
C GLU A 117 2.03 -10.37 -6.68
N ALA A 118 1.98 -9.42 -7.61
CA ALA A 118 0.83 -8.54 -7.79
C ALA A 118 -0.43 -9.30 -8.24
N ARG A 119 -0.27 -10.27 -9.16
CA ARG A 119 -1.39 -11.08 -9.66
C ARG A 119 -2.01 -12.00 -8.61
N ARG A 120 -1.33 -12.27 -7.49
CA ARG A 120 -1.93 -13.01 -6.36
C ARG A 120 -3.11 -12.27 -5.73
N PHE A 121 -3.20 -10.96 -5.94
CA PHE A 121 -4.31 -10.15 -5.46
C PHE A 121 -5.42 -9.97 -6.48
N MET A 122 -5.36 -10.57 -7.68
CA MET A 122 -6.44 -10.46 -8.68
C MET A 122 -7.81 -10.78 -8.05
N GLY A 123 -8.77 -9.88 -8.23
CA GLY A 123 -10.11 -10.00 -7.65
C GLY A 123 -10.24 -9.57 -6.18
N VAL A 124 -9.13 -9.25 -5.48
CA VAL A 124 -9.20 -8.67 -4.13
C VAL A 124 -9.83 -7.27 -4.22
N ARG A 125 -10.78 -7.00 -3.34
CA ARG A 125 -11.53 -5.74 -3.33
C ARG A 125 -10.62 -4.54 -3.07
N TYR A 126 -10.94 -3.40 -3.68
CA TYR A 126 -10.35 -2.13 -3.29
C TYR A 126 -10.80 -1.72 -1.88
N VAL A 127 -9.85 -1.41 -1.01
CA VAL A 127 -10.08 -0.81 0.31
C VAL A 127 -9.03 0.26 0.54
N TRP A 128 -9.46 1.51 0.76
CA TRP A 128 -8.56 2.62 1.07
C TRP A 128 -7.69 2.30 2.31
N GLY A 129 -6.39 2.52 2.22
CA GLY A 129 -5.44 2.16 3.27
C GLY A 129 -5.11 0.66 3.31
N GLY A 130 -5.75 -0.17 2.48
CA GLY A 130 -5.64 -1.62 2.50
C GLY A 130 -4.24 -2.12 2.16
N LEU A 131 -3.72 -3.05 2.98
CA LEU A 131 -2.48 -3.78 2.75
C LEU A 131 -2.63 -5.28 3.07
N SER A 132 -3.72 -5.91 2.65
CA SER A 132 -3.93 -7.35 2.94
C SER A 132 -4.73 -8.08 1.86
N GLU A 133 -4.86 -9.40 2.01
CA GLU A 133 -5.73 -10.21 1.14
C GLU A 133 -7.22 -9.90 1.32
N HIS A 134 -7.60 -9.21 2.40
CA HIS A 134 -8.97 -8.74 2.63
C HIS A 134 -9.30 -7.47 1.84
N GLY A 135 -8.27 -6.73 1.40
CA GLY A 135 -8.44 -5.49 0.64
C GLY A 135 -7.12 -4.75 0.44
N VAL A 136 -6.95 -4.16 -0.73
CA VAL A 136 -5.78 -3.33 -1.08
C VAL A 136 -6.22 -2.01 -1.70
N ASP A 137 -5.43 -0.96 -1.52
CA ASP A 137 -5.52 0.22 -2.40
C ASP A 137 -4.46 0.17 -3.51
N CYS A 138 -4.45 1.19 -4.37
CA CYS A 138 -3.59 1.21 -5.56
C CYS A 138 -2.11 1.13 -5.22
N SER A 139 -1.62 1.97 -4.30
CA SER A 139 -0.22 1.98 -3.88
C SER A 139 0.12 0.85 -2.93
N GLY A 140 -0.88 0.33 -2.20
CA GLY A 140 -0.75 -0.82 -1.34
C GLY A 140 -0.51 -2.12 -2.10
N LEU A 141 -1.17 -2.30 -3.26
CA LEU A 141 -0.87 -3.39 -4.17
C LEU A 141 0.60 -3.37 -4.61
N VAL A 142 1.12 -2.20 -4.99
CA VAL A 142 2.52 -2.02 -5.37
C VAL A 142 3.45 -2.32 -4.19
N HIS A 143 3.18 -1.70 -3.04
CA HIS A 143 3.96 -1.85 -1.83
C HIS A 143 4.09 -3.32 -1.40
N LEU A 144 2.98 -4.06 -1.30
CA LEU A 144 2.98 -5.47 -0.92
C LEU A 144 3.74 -6.35 -1.92
N SER A 145 3.57 -6.08 -3.21
CA SER A 145 4.20 -6.88 -4.28
C SER A 145 5.72 -6.78 -4.20
N PHE A 146 6.27 -5.57 -4.03
CA PHE A 146 7.72 -5.38 -3.87
C PHE A 146 8.24 -5.81 -2.50
N ARG A 147 7.47 -5.58 -1.43
CA ARG A 147 7.84 -6.01 -0.07
C ARG A 147 8.04 -7.53 0.01
N ARG A 148 7.24 -8.33 -0.70
CA ARG A 148 7.43 -9.79 -0.78
C ARG A 148 8.73 -10.20 -1.47
N LEU A 149 9.29 -9.34 -2.30
CA LEU A 149 10.61 -9.54 -2.93
C LEU A 149 11.76 -8.97 -2.06
N GLY A 150 11.44 -8.38 -0.90
CA GLY A 150 12.42 -7.71 -0.03
C GLY A 150 12.83 -6.33 -0.51
N ILE A 151 12.04 -5.70 -1.38
CA ILE A 151 12.28 -4.34 -1.89
C ILE A 151 11.34 -3.38 -1.17
N ALA A 152 11.90 -2.42 -0.44
CA ALA A 152 11.13 -1.39 0.23
C ALA A 152 10.70 -0.33 -0.79
N VAL A 153 9.39 -0.14 -0.90
CA VAL A 153 8.76 0.89 -1.74
C VAL A 153 7.86 1.74 -0.84
N PRO A 154 7.84 3.07 -0.97
CA PRO A 154 6.97 3.90 -0.13
C PRO A 154 5.50 3.50 -0.18
N ARG A 155 4.77 3.81 0.89
CA ARG A 155 3.36 3.41 1.02
C ARG A 155 2.41 4.13 0.07
N ASP A 156 2.68 5.41 -0.22
CA ASP A 156 1.77 6.28 -0.95
C ASP A 156 2.17 6.43 -2.41
N ALA A 157 1.18 6.51 -3.31
CA ALA A 157 1.41 6.61 -4.76
C ALA A 157 2.28 7.83 -5.14
N ALA A 158 2.10 8.97 -4.43
CA ALA A 158 2.90 10.17 -4.66
C ALA A 158 4.39 9.94 -4.34
N ASP A 159 4.68 9.29 -3.23
CA ASP A 159 6.06 8.98 -2.81
C ASP A 159 6.70 7.87 -3.68
N GLN A 160 5.88 6.96 -4.20
CA GLN A 160 6.34 5.94 -5.16
C GLN A 160 6.81 6.55 -6.48
N CYS A 161 6.19 7.65 -6.91
CA CYS A 161 6.57 8.39 -8.11
C CYS A 161 7.86 9.22 -7.93
N ASP A 162 8.31 9.44 -6.69
CA ASP A 162 9.54 10.18 -6.41
C ASP A 162 10.78 9.47 -6.98
N HIS A 163 11.76 10.24 -7.45
CA HIS A 163 12.97 9.74 -8.12
C HIS A 163 13.91 8.94 -7.22
N THR A 164 13.78 9.09 -5.89
CA THR A 164 14.47 8.25 -4.91
C THR A 164 13.89 6.83 -4.88
N SER A 165 12.61 6.68 -5.22
CA SER A 165 11.89 5.40 -5.25
C SER A 165 11.92 4.73 -6.62
N THR A 166 11.71 5.52 -7.68
CA THR A 166 11.63 5.01 -9.06
C THR A 166 12.55 5.77 -10.02
N GLU A 167 13.19 5.04 -10.93
CA GLU A 167 13.84 5.62 -12.09
C GLU A 167 12.78 5.99 -13.13
N PRO A 168 12.72 7.24 -13.63
CA PRO A 168 11.79 7.62 -14.68
C PRO A 168 11.99 6.82 -15.96
N ILE A 169 10.90 6.34 -16.54
CA ILE A 169 10.90 5.62 -17.82
C ILE A 169 10.04 6.40 -18.81
N ALA A 170 10.54 6.56 -20.05
CA ALA A 170 9.74 7.13 -21.12
C ALA A 170 8.48 6.28 -21.35
N LEU A 171 7.33 6.92 -21.56
CA LEU A 171 6.05 6.21 -21.58
C LEU A 171 5.97 5.16 -22.70
N ASP A 172 6.73 5.29 -23.78
CA ASP A 172 6.84 4.34 -24.89
C ASP A 172 7.90 3.24 -24.67
N GLU A 173 8.74 3.36 -23.65
CA GLU A 173 9.81 2.41 -23.31
C GLU A 173 9.49 1.50 -22.11
N VAL A 174 8.29 1.64 -21.55
CA VAL A 174 7.82 0.85 -20.41
C VAL A 174 7.82 -0.64 -20.69
N ARG A 175 8.15 -1.42 -19.65
CA ARG A 175 8.22 -2.88 -19.69
C ARG A 175 7.36 -3.48 -18.58
N PRO A 176 6.96 -4.75 -18.70
CA PRO A 176 6.24 -5.44 -17.62
C PRO A 176 6.98 -5.32 -16.28
N GLY A 177 6.26 -4.89 -15.24
CA GLY A 177 6.80 -4.65 -13.89
C GLY A 177 7.14 -3.18 -13.58
N ASP A 178 7.20 -2.31 -14.59
CA ASP A 178 7.24 -0.86 -14.37
C ASP A 178 5.90 -0.36 -13.80
N LEU A 179 5.88 0.89 -13.33
CA LEU A 179 4.71 1.54 -12.76
C LEU A 179 4.23 2.68 -13.67
N TYR A 180 2.91 2.77 -13.87
CA TYR A 180 2.23 3.94 -14.38
C TYR A 180 1.72 4.80 -13.22
N PHE A 181 1.95 6.11 -13.29
CA PHE A 181 1.48 7.07 -12.29
C PHE A 181 0.46 8.04 -12.90
N PHE A 182 -0.59 8.33 -12.13
CA PHE A 182 -1.70 9.16 -12.61
C PHE A 182 -1.98 10.32 -11.65
N ALA A 183 -2.19 11.49 -12.23
CA ALA A 183 -2.51 12.72 -11.50
C ALA A 183 -3.64 13.49 -12.20
N ARG A 184 -4.39 14.28 -11.44
CA ARG A 184 -5.26 15.32 -11.99
C ARG A 184 -4.46 16.61 -12.14
N GLU A 185 -4.89 17.50 -13.03
CA GLU A 185 -4.21 18.77 -13.28
C GLU A 185 -4.00 19.56 -11.97
N GLY A 186 -2.76 19.99 -11.73
CA GLY A 186 -2.37 20.73 -10.52
C GLY A 186 -2.44 19.94 -9.22
N ARG A 187 -2.60 18.61 -9.27
CA ARG A 187 -2.68 17.74 -8.10
C ARG A 187 -1.50 16.75 -8.08
N PRO A 188 -1.06 16.31 -6.89
CA PRO A 188 -0.11 15.20 -6.78
C PRO A 188 -0.67 13.91 -7.40
N VAL A 189 0.22 12.95 -7.67
CA VAL A 189 -0.15 11.60 -8.09
C VAL A 189 -1.12 10.99 -7.07
N HIS A 190 -2.28 10.55 -7.56
CA HIS A 190 -3.37 10.00 -6.75
C HIS A 190 -3.65 8.53 -7.06
N HIS A 191 -3.01 7.96 -8.09
CA HIS A 191 -3.20 6.56 -8.47
C HIS A 191 -1.94 5.99 -9.11
N VAL A 192 -1.75 4.69 -8.95
CA VAL A 192 -0.63 3.93 -9.52
C VAL A 192 -1.11 2.55 -9.99
N GLY A 193 -0.44 2.00 -11.00
CA GLY A 193 -0.67 0.62 -11.44
C GLY A 193 0.55 0.04 -12.14
N PHE A 194 0.64 -1.29 -12.19
CA PHE A 194 1.71 -1.99 -12.88
C PHE A 194 1.49 -1.98 -14.39
N VAL A 195 2.56 -1.76 -15.15
CA VAL A 195 2.64 -2.08 -16.57
C VAL A 195 2.68 -3.60 -16.71
N THR A 196 1.80 -4.20 -17.53
CA THR A 196 1.77 -5.66 -17.73
C THR A 196 2.23 -6.11 -19.12
N ALA A 197 2.35 -5.18 -20.07
CA ALA A 197 2.86 -5.40 -21.41
C ALA A 197 3.52 -4.13 -21.97
N PRO A 198 4.46 -4.23 -22.93
CA PRO A 198 4.91 -3.08 -23.71
C PRO A 198 3.74 -2.37 -24.40
N VAL A 199 3.94 -1.09 -24.73
CA VAL A 199 2.92 -0.32 -25.47
C VAL A 199 2.72 -0.95 -26.84
N ALA A 200 1.47 -1.28 -27.18
CA ALA A 200 1.14 -1.81 -28.48
C ALA A 200 1.29 -0.74 -29.57
N ALA A 201 1.46 -1.17 -30.83
CA ALA A 201 1.64 -0.27 -31.97
C ALA A 201 0.47 0.73 -32.18
N ASP A 202 -0.74 0.37 -31.74
CA ASP A 202 -1.93 1.23 -31.76
C ASP A 202 -2.03 2.17 -30.55
N GLY A 203 -1.00 2.22 -29.69
CA GLY A 203 -0.99 2.99 -28.45
C GLY A 203 -1.82 2.37 -27.31
N THR A 204 -2.23 1.11 -27.43
CA THR A 204 -2.87 0.37 -26.33
C THR A 204 -1.86 0.12 -25.21
N ARG A 205 -2.31 0.37 -23.98
CA ARG A 205 -1.56 0.17 -22.73
C ARG A 205 -2.35 -0.78 -21.83
N LEU A 206 -1.71 -1.83 -21.35
CA LEU A 206 -2.28 -2.77 -20.38
C LEU A 206 -1.70 -2.50 -18.99
N MET A 207 -2.56 -2.59 -17.98
CA MET A 207 -2.16 -2.35 -16.60
C MET A 207 -2.88 -3.26 -15.61
N LEU A 208 -2.19 -3.59 -14.53
CA LEU A 208 -2.73 -4.26 -13.35
C LEU A 208 -2.77 -3.25 -12.19
N HIS A 209 -3.95 -3.02 -11.61
CA HIS A 209 -4.13 -2.06 -10.52
C HIS A 209 -5.31 -2.40 -9.63
N ALA A 210 -5.43 -1.68 -8.51
CA ALA A 210 -6.61 -1.66 -7.65
C ALA A 210 -7.34 -0.32 -7.83
N PRO A 211 -8.33 -0.20 -8.74
CA PRO A 211 -9.09 1.03 -8.90
C PRO A 211 -10.15 1.16 -7.81
N GLU A 212 -10.31 2.39 -7.31
CA GLU A 212 -11.34 2.74 -6.33
C GLU A 212 -12.73 2.32 -6.78
N GLY A 213 -13.51 1.74 -5.85
CA GLY A 213 -14.86 1.25 -6.12
C GLY A 213 -14.94 -0.09 -6.86
N SER A 214 -13.81 -0.78 -7.07
CA SER A 214 -13.74 -2.06 -7.79
C SER A 214 -12.89 -3.08 -7.02
N GLN A 215 -12.20 -3.95 -7.75
CA GLN A 215 -11.26 -4.96 -7.29
C GLN A 215 -9.98 -4.88 -8.11
N VAL A 216 -8.91 -5.54 -7.65
CA VAL A 216 -7.68 -5.68 -8.42
C VAL A 216 -7.99 -6.34 -9.76
N ILE A 217 -7.63 -5.65 -10.83
CA ILE A 217 -7.96 -6.03 -12.20
C ILE A 217 -6.78 -5.75 -13.13
N GLU A 218 -6.62 -6.60 -14.13
CA GLU A 218 -5.73 -6.38 -15.26
C GLU A 218 -6.58 -6.00 -16.48
N GLU A 219 -6.39 -4.80 -17.02
CA GLU A 219 -7.25 -4.25 -18.08
C GLU A 219 -6.52 -3.33 -19.05
N LYS A 220 -7.18 -3.04 -20.18
CA LYS A 220 -6.77 -1.97 -21.09
C LYS A 220 -7.06 -0.62 -20.45
N MET A 221 -6.06 0.25 -20.45
CA MET A 221 -6.21 1.61 -19.96
C MET A 221 -7.28 2.37 -20.77
N SER A 222 -8.34 2.82 -20.07
CA SER A 222 -9.42 3.61 -20.67
C SER A 222 -8.93 4.98 -21.16
N PRO A 223 -9.65 5.65 -22.07
CA PRO A 223 -9.31 7.01 -22.51
C PRO A 223 -9.19 8.00 -21.34
N GLU A 224 -10.09 7.92 -20.36
CA GLU A 224 -10.12 8.79 -19.18
C GLU A 224 -8.89 8.55 -18.30
N ARG A 225 -8.47 7.29 -18.15
CA ARG A 225 -7.26 6.93 -17.40
C ARG A 225 -6.00 7.40 -18.13
N LYS A 226 -5.95 7.25 -19.46
CA LYS A 226 -4.84 7.77 -20.29
C LYS A 226 -4.70 9.28 -20.16
N ALA A 227 -5.80 10.03 -20.08
CA ALA A 227 -5.79 11.48 -19.91
C ALA A 227 -5.18 11.93 -18.56
N GLN A 228 -5.11 11.03 -17.57
CA GLN A 228 -4.50 11.29 -16.27
C GLN A 228 -3.08 10.71 -16.15
N LEU A 229 -2.57 10.01 -17.16
CA LEU A 229 -1.25 9.39 -17.13
C LEU A 229 -0.17 10.49 -17.22
N VAL A 230 0.60 10.66 -16.16
CA VAL A 230 1.60 11.74 -16.08
C VAL A 230 3.03 11.25 -16.18
N SER A 231 3.32 10.02 -15.76
CA SER A 231 4.67 9.45 -15.82
C SER A 231 4.64 7.92 -15.73
N ALA A 232 5.79 7.32 -16.03
CA ALA A 232 6.08 5.94 -15.68
C ALA A 232 7.44 5.86 -14.97
N GLY A 233 7.61 4.83 -14.14
CA GLY A 233 8.85 4.62 -13.42
C GLY A 233 9.15 3.16 -13.14
N ARG A 234 10.43 2.82 -13.05
CA ARG A 234 10.92 1.49 -12.68
C ARG A 234 11.43 1.54 -11.25
N VAL A 235 10.93 0.65 -10.39
CA VAL A 235 11.43 0.55 -9.00
C VAL A 235 12.90 0.14 -9.03
N ARG A 236 13.73 0.90 -8.31
CA ARG A 236 15.16 0.61 -8.20
C ARG A 236 15.32 -0.68 -7.40
N SER A 237 15.97 -1.69 -7.99
CA SER A 237 16.36 -2.88 -7.22
C SER A 237 17.47 -2.49 -6.24
N ALA A 238 17.53 -3.13 -5.07
CA ALA A 238 18.61 -2.91 -4.12
C ALA A 238 19.94 -3.37 -4.73
N GLY A 239 20.67 -2.43 -5.32
CA GLY A 239 21.95 -2.62 -6.00
C GLY A 239 22.55 -1.27 -6.40
N SER A 240 23.40 -0.71 -5.54
CA SER A 240 23.96 0.66 -5.56
C SER A 240 22.94 1.71 -5.08
N THR A 241 23.04 2.35 -3.91
CA THR A 241 24.20 2.88 -3.17
C THR A 241 23.94 2.97 -1.65
N ALA A 242 25.05 2.97 -0.89
CA ALA A 242 25.29 3.57 0.44
C ALA A 242 24.63 3.00 1.72
N GLY A 243 25.45 2.26 2.49
CA GLY A 243 25.63 2.48 3.93
C GLY A 243 24.65 1.82 4.89
N SER A 244 24.97 0.62 5.38
CA SER A 244 24.44 0.11 6.65
C SER A 244 24.82 1.06 7.79
N PRO A 245 23.89 1.45 8.69
CA PRO A 245 24.27 2.06 9.95
C PRO A 245 24.98 1.01 10.81
N ARG A 246 26.10 1.42 11.42
CA ARG A 246 26.78 0.69 12.48
C ARG A 246 26.03 0.80 13.79
#